data_AF-A0AAV5UNF5-F1
#
_entry.id   AF-A0AAV5UNF5-F1
#
_cell.length_a   1.000
_cell.length_b   1.000
_cell.length_c   1.000
_cell.angle_alpha   90.00
_cell.angle_beta   90.00
_cell.angle_gamma   90.00
#
_symmetry.space_group_name_H-M   'P 1'
#
loop_
_entity.id
_entity.type
_entity.pdbx_description
1 polymer ?
#
loop_
_entity_poly.entity_id
_entity_poly.type
_entity_poly.pdbx_seq_one_letter_code
_entity_poly.pdbx_strand_id
1 'polypeptide(L)'
;MQTSVLSALLGFWIFVVVLVAIRKHHFEFDMPIHVYSDELSSQLHVPPFNLTQLDGHRMVNFVHFPKSFSETCRNSTKEYLQLLVLVLSSPGNKAARDSIRKLWGSPEISRGIREGKVKIYFLVGNGQKTKSQMRQEIAKHDDIIIIDVDDSYQNLVYKSFSVLHIAAHICPSLFTLKVDEDTVFHIDRFLGRIYSHFFHENADIYCYVWEKSPVERSVSSQWYVSRDQFEGEKYPNFCSGPAYVITRRAAKQILDKTHMFPDIQVYNFNSPSAF
;
A
#
# COMPACT_ATOMS: atom_id res chain seq x y z
N MET A 1 -13.43 34.97 -48.36
CA MET A 1 -12.14 34.32 -48.04
C MET A 1 -11.64 34.55 -46.60
N GLN A 2 -12.41 35.18 -45.69
CA GLN A 2 -11.99 35.42 -44.29
C GLN A 2 -12.56 34.43 -43.27
N THR A 3 -13.60 33.67 -43.61
CA THR A 3 -14.29 32.76 -42.67
C THR A 3 -13.58 31.42 -42.48
N SER A 4 -12.75 30.98 -43.44
CA SER A 4 -12.03 29.70 -43.36
C SER A 4 -10.78 29.73 -42.49
N VAL A 5 -10.17 30.91 -42.31
CA VAL A 5 -8.97 31.07 -41.47
C VAL A 5 -9.35 31.09 -39.99
N LEU A 6 -10.49 31.71 -39.64
CA LEU A 6 -10.98 31.72 -38.26
C LEU A 6 -11.40 30.33 -37.77
N SER A 7 -12.00 29.49 -38.62
CA SER A 7 -12.39 28.13 -38.24
C SER A 7 -11.17 27.21 -38.06
N ALA A 8 -10.14 27.37 -38.89
CA ALA A 8 -8.88 26.64 -38.74
C ALA A 8 -8.12 27.05 -37.46
N LEU A 9 -8.12 28.34 -37.12
CA LEU A 9 -7.52 28.84 -35.88
C LEU A 9 -8.28 28.37 -34.64
N LEU A 10 -9.62 28.38 -34.66
CA LEU A 10 -10.42 27.82 -33.56
C LEU A 10 -10.16 26.31 -33.39
N GLY A 11 -10.09 25.55 -34.49
CA GLY A 11 -9.79 24.12 -34.46
C GLY A 11 -8.41 23.82 -33.89
N PHE A 12 -7.40 24.62 -34.24
CA PHE A 12 -6.05 24.49 -33.69
C PHE A 12 -5.99 24.86 -32.21
N TRP A 13 -6.68 25.92 -31.79
CA TRP A 13 -6.76 26.30 -30.38
C TRP A 13 -7.52 25.27 -29.55
N ILE A 14 -8.63 24.71 -30.05
CA ILE A 14 -9.34 23.61 -29.39
C ILE A 14 -8.43 22.38 -29.31
N PHE A 15 -7.71 22.03 -30.37
CA PHE A 15 -6.80 20.89 -30.38
C PHE A 15 -5.61 21.10 -29.41
N VAL A 16 -5.05 22.31 -29.32
CA VAL A 16 -4.00 22.66 -28.36
C VAL A 16 -4.55 22.67 -26.93
N VAL A 17 -5.74 23.21 -26.69
CA VAL A 17 -6.39 23.18 -25.37
C VAL A 17 -6.75 21.74 -24.97
N VAL A 18 -7.24 20.93 -25.89
CA VAL A 18 -7.52 19.50 -25.69
C VAL A 18 -6.22 18.73 -25.48
N LEU A 19 -5.14 18.99 -26.23
CA LEU A 19 -3.83 18.38 -25.96
C LEU A 19 -3.23 18.83 -24.63
N VAL A 20 -3.39 20.09 -24.23
CA VAL A 20 -2.95 20.60 -22.93
C VAL A 20 -3.82 20.04 -21.79
N ALA A 21 -5.12 19.85 -22.01
CA ALA A 21 -6.04 19.23 -21.06
C ALA A 21 -5.80 17.71 -20.95
N ILE A 22 -5.56 17.01 -22.06
CA ILE A 22 -5.20 15.59 -22.10
C ILE A 22 -3.82 15.37 -21.49
N ARG A 23 -2.86 16.29 -21.70
CA ARG A 23 -1.54 16.25 -21.03
C ARG A 23 -1.61 16.66 -19.57
N LYS A 24 -2.67 17.34 -19.11
CA LYS A 24 -2.95 17.62 -17.70
C LYS A 24 -3.77 16.54 -16.98
N HIS A 25 -4.35 15.59 -17.71
CA HIS A 25 -4.74 14.30 -17.15
C HIS A 25 -3.56 13.33 -17.11
N HIS A 26 -2.34 13.84 -16.83
CA HIS A 26 -1.48 13.06 -15.96
C HIS A 26 -2.31 12.75 -14.72
N PHE A 27 -2.52 11.45 -14.46
CA PHE A 27 -2.86 10.97 -13.13
C PHE A 27 -1.77 11.47 -12.18
N GLU A 28 -1.87 12.72 -11.76
CA GLU A 28 -1.21 13.21 -10.58
C GLU A 28 -1.96 12.55 -9.43
N PHE A 29 -1.50 11.35 -9.06
CA PHE A 29 -1.40 11.01 -7.65
C PHE A 29 -0.48 12.06 -7.01
N ASP A 30 -0.97 13.29 -6.89
CA ASP A 30 -0.66 14.07 -5.72
C ASP A 30 -1.29 13.27 -4.60
N MET A 31 -0.49 12.42 -3.94
CA MET A 31 -0.81 12.06 -2.57
C MET A 31 -0.72 13.39 -1.82
N PRO A 32 -1.84 14.03 -1.46
CA PRO A 32 -1.75 15.11 -0.51
C PRO A 32 -1.12 14.51 0.75
N ILE A 33 0.04 15.04 1.12
CA ILE A 33 0.73 14.66 2.34
C ILE A 33 -0.11 15.23 3.49
N HIS A 34 -1.05 14.43 3.99
CA HIS A 34 -1.76 14.74 5.22
C HIS A 34 -1.01 14.13 6.39
N VAL A 35 -0.30 14.98 7.13
CA VAL A 35 0.39 14.61 8.37
C VAL A 35 -0.68 14.36 9.44
N TYR A 36 -0.86 13.10 9.85
CA TYR A 36 -1.65 12.76 11.03
C TYR A 36 -0.75 12.81 12.26
N SER A 37 -0.83 13.91 13.02
CA SER A 37 -0.22 14.04 14.35
C SER A 37 -1.15 13.53 15.45
N ASP A 38 -0.60 13.33 16.67
CA ASP A 38 -1.14 12.62 17.86
C ASP A 38 -2.57 12.99 18.35
N GLU A 39 -3.26 13.95 17.73
CA GLU A 39 -4.54 14.51 18.21
C GLU A 39 -5.78 13.62 18.00
N LEU A 40 -5.72 12.57 17.17
CA LEU A 40 -6.90 11.73 16.88
C LEU A 40 -7.19 10.66 17.93
N SER A 41 -6.27 10.42 18.87
CA SER A 41 -6.44 9.41 19.93
C SER A 41 -7.59 9.73 20.90
N SER A 42 -8.04 10.97 20.97
CA SER A 42 -9.08 11.41 21.91
C SER A 42 -10.51 11.38 21.37
N GLN A 43 -10.74 11.02 20.10
CA GLN A 43 -12.07 11.11 19.47
C GLN A 43 -12.76 9.78 19.17
N LEU A 44 -12.07 8.64 19.34
CA LEU A 44 -12.70 7.32 19.18
C LEU A 44 -13.41 6.93 20.48
N HIS A 45 -14.74 7.02 20.49
CA HIS A 45 -15.56 6.26 21.44
C HIS A 45 -15.42 4.77 21.09
N VAL A 46 -14.56 4.08 21.82
CA VAL A 46 -14.40 2.62 21.70
C VAL A 46 -15.37 1.99 22.70
N PRO A 47 -16.32 1.14 22.27
CA PRO A 47 -17.17 0.42 23.21
C PRO A 47 -16.31 -0.48 24.12
N PRO A 48 -16.71 -0.70 25.38
CA PRO A 48 -15.94 -1.52 26.31
C PRO A 48 -15.75 -2.94 25.77
N PHE A 49 -14.52 -3.27 25.41
CA PHE A 49 -14.14 -4.59 24.90
C PHE A 49 -13.92 -5.56 26.07
N ASN A 50 -14.56 -6.73 26.00
CA ASN A 50 -14.50 -7.74 27.05
C ASN A 50 -13.19 -8.57 26.92
N LEU A 51 -12.28 -8.38 27.87
CA LEU A 51 -10.91 -8.93 27.87
C LEU A 51 -10.82 -10.46 27.91
N THR A 52 -11.92 -11.17 28.20
CA THR A 52 -11.93 -12.63 28.39
C THR A 52 -11.99 -13.45 27.11
N GLN A 53 -11.92 -12.81 25.93
CA GLN A 53 -11.93 -13.48 24.62
C GLN A 53 -10.63 -13.26 23.82
N LEU A 54 -9.55 -12.91 24.51
CA LEU A 54 -8.20 -12.98 23.94
C LEU A 54 -7.70 -14.42 24.01
N ASP A 55 -8.16 -15.26 23.08
CA ASP A 55 -7.31 -16.36 22.62
C ASP A 55 -6.05 -15.74 22.00
N GLY A 56 -4.88 -16.36 22.21
CA GLY A 56 -3.54 -15.86 21.87
C GLY A 56 -3.25 -15.59 20.38
N HIS A 57 -4.06 -14.78 19.71
CA HIS A 57 -4.05 -14.53 18.28
C HIS A 57 -3.55 -13.12 17.95
N ARG A 58 -2.48 -13.09 17.12
CA ARG A 58 -2.17 -12.10 16.05
C ARG A 58 -0.71 -12.16 15.59
N MET A 59 0.02 -13.24 15.90
CA MET A 59 1.32 -13.47 15.25
C MET A 59 1.08 -14.01 13.84
N VAL A 60 1.29 -13.15 12.84
CA VAL A 60 1.46 -13.62 11.46
C VAL A 60 2.85 -14.23 11.36
N ASN A 61 2.90 -15.53 11.07
CA ASN A 61 4.18 -16.21 10.88
C ASN A 61 4.72 -15.92 9.47
N PHE A 62 6.02 -15.65 9.37
CA PHE A 62 6.70 -15.53 8.09
C PHE A 62 7.25 -16.90 7.69
N VAL A 63 6.77 -17.45 6.57
CA VAL A 63 7.18 -18.75 6.03
C VAL A 63 8.49 -18.62 5.25
N HIS A 64 8.66 -17.50 4.54
CA HIS A 64 9.81 -17.29 3.69
C HIS A 64 10.17 -15.81 3.61
N PHE A 65 11.48 -15.54 3.72
CA PHE A 65 12.09 -14.28 3.32
C PHE A 65 13.10 -14.55 2.19
N PRO A 66 13.25 -13.61 1.24
CA PRO A 66 14.31 -13.65 0.26
C PRO A 66 15.70 -13.63 0.91
N LYS A 67 16.69 -14.21 0.24
CA LYS A 67 18.08 -14.21 0.72
C LYS A 67 18.63 -12.78 0.76
N SER A 68 18.36 -11.99 -0.27
CA SER A 68 18.74 -10.58 -0.36
C SER A 68 18.09 -9.70 0.70
N PHE A 69 16.96 -10.12 1.30
CA PHE A 69 16.22 -9.33 2.28
C PHE A 69 17.06 -9.06 3.52
N SER A 70 17.75 -10.07 4.06
CA SER A 70 18.61 -9.89 5.24
C SER A 70 19.79 -8.95 4.95
N GLU A 71 20.33 -8.96 3.74
CA GLU A 71 21.43 -8.07 3.36
C GLU A 71 20.94 -6.62 3.24
N THR A 72 19.82 -6.43 2.54
CA THR A 72 19.12 -5.15 2.41
C THR A 72 18.84 -4.52 3.77
N CYS A 73 18.33 -5.30 4.73
CA CYS A 73 17.90 -4.79 6.04
C CYS A 73 19.03 -4.69 7.09
N ARG A 74 20.19 -5.35 6.88
CA ARG A 74 21.37 -5.20 7.75
C ARG A 74 22.25 -4.02 7.34
N ASN A 75 22.40 -3.80 6.03
CA ASN A 75 23.23 -2.73 5.49
C ASN A 75 22.50 -1.38 5.43
N SER A 76 21.22 -1.33 5.82
CA SER A 76 20.46 -0.10 5.89
C SER A 76 20.80 0.70 7.15
N THR A 77 21.97 1.35 7.15
CA THR A 77 22.02 2.65 7.83
C THR A 77 21.03 3.58 7.09
N LYS A 78 20.39 4.51 7.80
CA LYS A 78 19.32 5.38 7.25
C LYS A 78 19.70 6.09 5.94
N GLU A 79 21.00 6.21 5.65
CA GLU A 79 21.53 6.83 4.43
C GLU A 79 21.36 5.97 3.17
N TYR A 80 21.33 4.63 3.26
CA TYR A 80 21.31 3.75 2.08
C TYR A 80 19.92 3.32 1.62
N LEU A 81 19.00 2.93 2.53
CA LEU A 81 17.66 2.48 2.16
C LEU A 81 16.59 3.52 2.48
N GLN A 82 16.16 4.23 1.46
CA GLN A 82 15.22 5.34 1.60
C GLN A 82 13.77 4.90 1.49
N LEU A 83 13.50 3.91 0.63
CA LEU A 83 12.17 3.37 0.46
C LEU A 83 12.19 1.84 0.38
N LEU A 84 11.55 1.19 1.35
CA LEU A 84 11.17 -0.20 1.25
C LEU A 84 9.77 -0.30 0.64
N VAL A 85 9.63 -0.92 -0.52
CA VAL A 85 8.33 -1.13 -1.16
C VAL A 85 7.88 -2.56 -0.90
N LEU A 86 6.72 -2.71 -0.26
CA LEU A 86 6.06 -3.98 -0.03
C LEU A 86 4.78 -4.01 -0.88
N VAL A 87 4.84 -4.78 -1.97
CA VAL A 87 3.72 -4.97 -2.89
C VAL A 87 2.86 -6.09 -2.36
N LEU A 88 1.60 -5.82 -2.02
CA LEU A 88 0.64 -6.87 -1.69
C LEU A 88 0.22 -7.58 -2.97
N SER A 89 0.50 -8.88 -3.04
CA SER A 89 0.25 -9.72 -4.21
C SER A 89 -0.34 -11.06 -3.78
N SER A 90 -0.90 -11.83 -4.72
CA SER A 90 -1.35 -13.20 -4.48
C SER A 90 -0.41 -14.25 -5.08
N PRO A 91 -0.30 -15.47 -4.53
CA PRO A 91 0.55 -16.50 -5.11
C PRO A 91 0.28 -16.78 -6.60
N GLY A 92 -0.97 -16.66 -7.04
CA GLY A 92 -1.39 -16.88 -8.42
C GLY A 92 -0.98 -15.78 -9.39
N ASN A 93 -0.76 -14.54 -8.92
CA ASN A 93 -0.55 -13.37 -9.76
C ASN A 93 0.89 -13.13 -10.19
N LYS A 94 1.54 -14.17 -10.73
CA LYS A 94 2.89 -14.03 -11.29
C LYS A 94 2.95 -12.97 -12.40
N ALA A 95 1.90 -12.87 -13.22
CA ALA A 95 1.88 -11.93 -14.34
C ALA A 95 1.90 -10.45 -13.87
N ALA A 96 1.19 -10.13 -12.78
CA ALA A 96 1.20 -8.79 -12.20
C ALA A 96 2.60 -8.44 -11.65
N ARG A 97 3.20 -9.36 -10.88
CA ARG A 97 4.58 -9.20 -10.38
C ARG A 97 5.59 -9.03 -11.50
N ASP A 98 5.51 -9.84 -12.56
CA ASP A 98 6.38 -9.72 -13.74
C ASP A 98 6.18 -8.37 -14.45
N SER A 99 4.96 -7.85 -14.47
CA SER A 99 4.67 -6.53 -15.05
C SER A 99 5.30 -5.42 -14.22
N ILE A 100 5.19 -5.47 -12.89
CA ILE A 100 5.84 -4.51 -11.98
C ILE A 100 7.37 -4.55 -12.17
N ARG A 101 7.97 -5.74 -12.19
CA ARG A 101 9.42 -5.93 -12.41
C ARG A 101 9.92 -5.34 -13.72
N LYS A 102 9.10 -5.38 -14.78
CA LYS A 102 9.46 -4.84 -16.11
C LYS A 102 9.14 -3.35 -16.26
N LEU A 103 8.24 -2.83 -15.45
CA LEU A 103 7.72 -1.47 -15.53
C LEU A 103 8.29 -0.62 -14.38
N TRP A 104 7.43 -0.02 -13.57
CA TRP A 104 7.83 0.97 -12.57
C TRP A 104 8.76 0.41 -11.48
N GLY A 105 8.83 -0.91 -11.32
CA GLY A 105 9.75 -1.60 -10.42
C GLY A 105 11.09 -2.02 -11.05
N SER A 106 11.39 -1.61 -12.28
CA SER A 106 12.65 -1.96 -12.96
C SER A 106 13.77 -0.94 -12.69
N PRO A 107 15.04 -1.37 -12.54
CA PRO A 107 16.20 -0.47 -12.45
C PRO A 107 16.52 0.27 -13.76
N GLU A 108 16.04 -0.23 -14.90
CA GLU A 108 16.12 0.47 -16.18
C GLU A 108 15.21 1.72 -16.18
N ILE A 109 14.07 1.66 -15.49
CA ILE A 109 13.08 2.74 -15.42
C ILE A 109 13.29 3.65 -14.21
N SER A 110 13.46 3.10 -13.00
CA SER A 110 13.64 3.90 -11.77
C SER A 110 15.11 4.08 -11.41
N ARG A 111 15.51 5.36 -11.26
CA ARG A 111 16.83 5.72 -10.75
C ARG A 111 17.00 5.30 -9.29
N GLY A 112 15.97 5.46 -8.45
CA GLY A 112 16.00 5.06 -7.05
C GLY A 112 16.31 3.57 -6.86
N ILE A 113 15.73 2.71 -7.70
CA ILE A 113 16.03 1.26 -7.69
C ILE A 113 17.46 1.01 -8.19
N ARG A 114 17.85 1.63 -9.32
CA ARG A 114 19.19 1.46 -9.92
C ARG A 114 20.31 1.85 -8.97
N GLU A 115 20.12 2.90 -8.17
CA GLU A 115 21.09 3.39 -7.18
C GLU A 115 21.03 2.63 -5.85
N GLY A 116 20.15 1.63 -5.71
CA GLY A 116 19.99 0.84 -4.49
C GLY A 116 19.26 1.56 -3.35
N LYS A 117 18.73 2.77 -3.58
CA LYS A 117 17.97 3.55 -2.60
C LYS A 117 16.58 2.98 -2.32
N VAL A 118 16.07 2.18 -3.26
CA VAL A 118 14.74 1.56 -3.20
C VAL A 118 14.87 0.07 -3.41
N LYS A 119 14.18 -0.71 -2.58
CA LYS A 119 14.04 -2.16 -2.72
C LYS A 119 12.58 -2.54 -2.71
N ILE A 120 12.21 -3.44 -3.62
CA ILE A 120 10.84 -3.93 -3.79
C ILE A 120 10.79 -5.40 -3.41
N TYR A 121 9.83 -5.75 -2.57
CA TYR A 121 9.50 -7.12 -2.23
C TYR A 121 8.00 -7.35 -2.39
N PHE A 122 7.63 -8.51 -2.91
CA PHE A 122 6.24 -8.94 -3.05
C PHE A 122 5.83 -9.74 -1.80
N LEU A 123 4.84 -9.26 -1.07
CA LEU A 123 4.26 -9.93 0.08
C LEU A 123 3.03 -10.73 -0.33
N VAL A 124 3.10 -12.04 -0.19
CA VAL A 124 2.04 -12.98 -0.57
C VAL A 124 1.60 -13.83 0.61
N GLY A 125 0.34 -14.26 0.61
CA GLY A 125 -0.17 -15.25 1.56
C GLY A 125 0.32 -16.66 1.25
N ASN A 126 0.14 -17.56 2.21
CA ASN A 126 0.34 -18.99 2.05
C ASN A 126 -0.94 -19.59 1.47
N GLY A 127 -1.16 -19.37 0.16
CA GLY A 127 -2.22 -20.09 -0.54
C GLY A 127 -1.95 -21.60 -0.49
N GLN A 128 -3.00 -22.41 -0.29
CA GLN A 128 -2.90 -23.87 -0.16
C GLN A 128 -1.96 -24.48 -1.21
N LYS A 129 -0.79 -25.00 -0.78
CA LYS A 129 0.28 -25.57 -1.63
C LYS A 129 0.99 -24.52 -2.50
N THR A 130 2.14 -24.04 -2.04
CA THR A 130 3.13 -23.33 -2.87
C THR A 130 3.39 -24.15 -4.15
N LYS A 131 2.67 -23.82 -5.23
CA LYS A 131 2.72 -24.53 -6.52
C LYS A 131 4.17 -24.54 -7.01
N SER A 132 4.55 -25.56 -7.78
CA SER A 132 5.89 -25.66 -8.40
C SER A 132 6.34 -24.36 -9.08
N GLN A 133 5.38 -23.64 -9.68
CA GLN A 133 5.58 -22.33 -10.31
C GLN A 133 6.08 -21.25 -9.34
N MET A 134 5.54 -21.19 -8.11
CA MET A 134 5.97 -20.23 -7.10
C MET A 134 7.41 -20.53 -6.64
N ARG A 135 7.77 -21.81 -6.49
CA ARG A 135 9.15 -22.18 -6.14
C ARG A 135 10.16 -21.76 -7.21
N GLN A 136 9.79 -21.92 -8.50
CA GLN A 136 10.62 -21.45 -9.60
C GLN A 136 10.76 -19.93 -9.61
N GLU A 137 9.67 -19.21 -9.33
CA GLU A 137 9.71 -17.75 -9.26
C GLU A 137 10.59 -17.25 -8.10
N ILE A 138 10.41 -17.81 -6.90
CA ILE A 138 11.24 -17.51 -5.73
C ILE A 138 12.72 -17.72 -6.05
N ALA A 139 13.06 -18.88 -6.62
CA ALA A 139 14.44 -19.20 -6.97
C ALA A 139 15.03 -18.26 -8.04
N LYS A 140 14.19 -17.73 -8.92
CA LYS A 140 14.61 -16.86 -10.03
C LYS A 140 14.78 -15.41 -9.61
N HIS A 141 13.89 -14.88 -8.76
CA HIS A 141 13.79 -13.45 -8.52
C HIS A 141 14.26 -13.00 -7.13
N ASP A 142 14.25 -13.87 -6.12
CA ASP A 142 14.68 -13.54 -4.75
C ASP A 142 14.06 -12.24 -4.20
N ASP A 143 12.76 -12.06 -4.44
CA ASP A 143 12.01 -10.85 -4.09
C ASP A 143 10.62 -11.13 -3.49
N ILE A 144 10.33 -12.37 -3.08
CA ILE A 144 9.02 -12.78 -2.54
C ILE A 144 9.12 -13.07 -1.04
N ILE A 145 8.26 -12.43 -0.25
CA ILE A 145 8.04 -12.71 1.17
C ILE A 145 6.73 -13.48 1.29
N ILE A 146 6.72 -14.60 2.02
CA ILE A 146 5.52 -15.42 2.24
C ILE A 146 5.14 -15.37 3.71
N ILE A 147 3.88 -15.04 3.99
CA ILE A 147 3.28 -15.13 5.32
C ILE A 147 2.32 -16.31 5.41
N ASP A 148 2.19 -16.90 6.59
CA ASP A 148 1.35 -18.07 6.85
C ASP A 148 -0.12 -17.68 7.05
N VAL A 149 -0.70 -17.11 6.00
CA VAL A 149 -2.08 -16.62 5.97
C VAL A 149 -2.69 -17.03 4.64
N ASP A 150 -3.88 -17.63 4.66
CA ASP A 150 -4.58 -17.97 3.42
C ASP A 150 -4.88 -16.70 2.61
N ASP A 151 -4.59 -16.76 1.31
CA ASP A 151 -4.65 -15.58 0.46
C ASP A 151 -6.09 -15.30 0.03
N SER A 152 -6.76 -14.43 0.78
CA SER A 152 -8.13 -14.00 0.54
C SER A 152 -8.28 -12.50 0.82
N TYR A 153 -9.32 -11.90 0.24
CA TYR A 153 -9.61 -10.48 0.44
C TYR A 153 -9.86 -10.15 1.93
N GLN A 154 -10.55 -11.04 2.63
CA GLN A 154 -10.84 -10.93 4.07
C GLN A 154 -9.57 -10.92 4.93
N ASN A 155 -8.51 -11.57 4.44
CA ASN A 155 -7.23 -11.69 5.13
C ASN A 155 -6.21 -10.60 4.76
N LEU A 156 -6.60 -9.60 3.96
CA LEU A 156 -5.73 -8.45 3.63
C LEU A 156 -5.27 -7.68 4.87
N VAL A 157 -6.05 -7.70 5.96
CA VAL A 157 -5.66 -7.10 7.24
C VAL A 157 -4.36 -7.70 7.77
N TYR A 158 -4.13 -9.01 7.61
CA TYR A 158 -2.91 -9.66 8.06
C TYR A 158 -1.70 -9.34 7.18
N LYS A 159 -1.90 -9.14 5.86
CA LYS A 159 -0.86 -8.62 4.98
C LYS A 159 -0.48 -7.18 5.38
N SER A 160 -1.46 -6.33 5.66
CA SER A 160 -1.22 -4.96 6.15
C SER A 160 -0.49 -4.97 7.50
N PHE A 161 -0.90 -5.83 8.43
CA PHE A 161 -0.19 -6.03 9.70
C PHE A 161 1.26 -6.44 9.47
N SER A 162 1.51 -7.36 8.54
CA SER A 162 2.87 -7.82 8.21
C SER A 162 3.74 -6.71 7.62
N VAL A 163 3.17 -5.83 6.79
CA VAL A 163 3.85 -4.62 6.30
C VAL A 163 4.27 -3.73 7.47
N LEU A 164 3.36 -3.43 8.39
CA LEU A 164 3.66 -2.64 9.58
C LEU A 164 4.75 -3.31 10.42
N HIS A 165 4.66 -4.63 10.63
CA HIS A 165 5.63 -5.39 11.42
C HIS A 165 7.02 -5.37 10.79
N ILE A 166 7.12 -5.56 9.48
CA ILE A 166 8.39 -5.44 8.74
C ILE A 166 8.97 -4.04 8.92
N ALA A 167 8.17 -2.99 8.69
CA ALA A 167 8.62 -1.60 8.77
C ALA A 167 9.11 -1.22 10.17
N ALA A 168 8.41 -1.68 11.21
CA ALA A 168 8.72 -1.33 12.60
C ALA A 168 9.89 -2.15 13.17
N HIS A 169 9.95 -3.46 12.89
CA HIS A 169 10.81 -4.38 13.64
C HIS A 169 11.86 -5.11 12.81
N ILE A 170 11.62 -5.38 11.52
CA ILE A 170 12.47 -6.28 10.75
C ILE A 170 13.43 -5.53 9.82
N CYS A 171 12.94 -4.54 9.07
CA CYS A 171 13.72 -3.89 8.03
C CYS A 171 13.74 -2.37 8.21
N PRO A 172 14.80 -1.80 8.83
CA PRO A 172 14.90 -0.36 8.98
C PRO A 172 15.06 0.31 7.61
N SER A 173 14.18 1.25 7.32
CA SER A 173 14.18 2.12 6.13
C SER A 173 13.67 3.50 6.55
N LEU A 174 13.98 4.54 5.76
CA LEU A 174 13.44 5.89 6.02
C LEU A 174 11.91 5.90 5.88
N PHE A 175 11.41 5.28 4.80
CA PHE A 175 9.99 5.08 4.55
C PHE A 175 9.70 3.65 4.09
N THR A 176 8.51 3.17 4.43
CA THR A 176 7.94 1.94 3.84
C THR A 176 6.71 2.30 3.03
N LEU A 177 6.66 1.88 1.76
CA LEU A 177 5.49 1.96 0.90
C LEU A 177 4.77 0.61 0.93
N LYS A 178 3.51 0.62 1.37
CA LYS A 178 2.55 -0.43 1.01
C LYS A 178 1.94 -0.05 -0.34
N VAL A 179 1.86 -1.00 -1.27
CA VAL A 179 1.16 -0.80 -2.54
C VAL A 179 0.51 -2.09 -3.02
N ASP A 180 -0.63 -2.02 -3.70
CA ASP A 180 -1.28 -3.18 -4.32
C ASP A 180 -0.64 -3.51 -5.68
N GLU A 181 -0.71 -4.76 -6.10
CA GLU A 181 -0.08 -5.22 -7.35
C GLU A 181 -0.74 -4.69 -8.63
N ASP A 182 -1.94 -4.13 -8.53
CA ASP A 182 -2.69 -3.46 -9.60
C ASP A 182 -2.46 -1.94 -9.65
N THR A 183 -1.52 -1.43 -8.84
CA THR A 183 -1.24 -0.01 -8.69
C THR A 183 0.12 0.37 -9.29
N VAL A 184 0.19 1.52 -9.96
CA VAL A 184 1.45 2.10 -10.46
C VAL A 184 1.92 3.19 -9.51
N PHE A 185 3.19 3.11 -9.10
CA PHE A 185 3.81 4.10 -8.20
C PHE A 185 5.01 4.79 -8.84
N HIS A 186 5.02 6.12 -8.83
CA HIS A 186 6.10 6.94 -9.38
C HIS A 186 7.24 7.13 -8.36
N ILE A 187 8.09 6.11 -8.21
CA ILE A 187 9.18 6.05 -7.21
C ILE A 187 10.06 7.30 -7.23
N ASP A 188 10.61 7.68 -8.40
CA ASP A 188 11.58 8.77 -8.48
C ASP A 188 10.93 10.14 -8.20
N ARG A 189 9.66 10.32 -8.56
CA ARG A 189 8.89 11.55 -8.23
C ARG A 189 8.67 11.64 -6.71
N PHE A 190 8.37 10.52 -6.07
CA PHE A 190 8.21 10.44 -4.62
C PHE A 190 9.52 10.74 -3.89
N LEU A 191 10.63 10.11 -4.28
CA LEU A 191 11.95 10.42 -3.71
C LEU A 191 12.32 11.90 -3.92
N GLY A 192 12.05 12.47 -5.09
CA GLY A 192 12.28 13.89 -5.35
C GLY A 192 11.51 14.81 -4.40
N ARG A 193 10.26 14.46 -4.04
CA ARG A 193 9.49 15.16 -3.00
C ARG A 193 10.07 14.97 -1.61
N ILE A 194 10.60 13.77 -1.34
CA ILE A 194 11.29 13.50 -0.08
C ILE A 194 12.50 14.41 0.11
N TYR A 195 13.30 14.62 -0.92
CA TYR A 195 14.49 15.46 -0.74
C TYR A 195 14.17 16.96 -0.61
N SER A 196 13.02 17.42 -1.12
CA SER A 196 12.71 18.86 -1.20
C SER A 196 11.99 19.41 0.04
N HIS A 197 11.31 18.56 0.82
CA HIS A 197 10.71 18.95 2.08
C HIS A 197 11.63 18.38 3.17
N PHE A 198 12.15 19.17 4.10
CA PHE A 198 13.00 18.62 5.17
C PHE A 198 12.19 17.61 5.99
N PHE A 199 12.38 16.30 5.77
CA PHE A 199 11.62 15.29 6.50
C PHE A 199 12.15 15.17 7.92
N HIS A 200 11.23 15.35 8.87
CA HIS A 200 11.46 15.00 10.25
C HIS A 200 11.09 13.53 10.46
N GLU A 201 11.77 12.83 11.36
CA GLU A 201 11.45 11.46 11.77
C GLU A 201 10.20 11.39 12.67
N ASN A 202 9.17 12.18 12.32
CA ASN A 202 7.89 12.21 12.99
C ASN A 202 7.09 10.94 12.66
N ALA A 203 6.04 10.69 13.43
CA ALA A 203 5.14 9.58 13.22
C ALA A 203 4.14 9.94 12.11
N ASP A 204 4.57 9.85 10.84
CA ASP A 204 3.75 10.25 9.70
C ASP A 204 3.29 9.07 8.83
N ILE A 205 2.11 9.24 8.21
CA ILE A 205 1.54 8.42 7.13
C ILE A 205 1.19 9.36 5.96
N TYR A 206 1.55 9.00 4.74
CA TYR A 206 1.26 9.74 3.52
C TYR A 206 0.38 8.91 2.60
N CYS A 207 -0.81 9.40 2.29
CA CYS A 207 -1.80 8.67 1.49
C CYS A 207 -2.91 9.61 0.99
N TYR A 208 -3.73 9.11 0.06
CA TYR A 208 -5.03 9.72 -0.19
C TYR A 208 -5.96 9.41 0.97
N VAL A 209 -6.58 10.44 1.58
CA VAL A 209 -7.43 10.28 2.76
C VAL A 209 -8.89 10.21 2.33
N TRP A 210 -9.58 9.17 2.80
CA TRP A 210 -11.03 9.12 2.79
C TRP A 210 -11.55 9.77 4.07
N GLU A 211 -12.27 10.88 3.92
CA GLU A 211 -12.81 11.64 5.06
C GLU A 211 -14.24 11.22 5.37
N LYS A 212 -14.47 10.75 6.60
CA LYS A 212 -15.81 10.44 7.14
C LYS A 212 -16.70 9.65 6.17
N SER A 213 -16.12 8.68 5.45
CA SER A 213 -16.86 7.87 4.48
C SER A 213 -17.98 7.09 5.15
N PRO A 214 -19.18 7.03 4.54
CA PRO A 214 -20.28 6.23 5.07
C PRO A 214 -19.91 4.75 5.06
N VAL A 215 -20.35 4.04 6.09
CA VAL A 215 -20.20 2.58 6.15
C VAL A 215 -21.23 1.94 5.23
N GLU A 216 -20.78 1.06 4.35
CA GLU A 216 -21.67 0.32 3.45
C GLU A 216 -22.47 -0.73 4.23
N ARG A 217 -23.80 -0.59 4.20
CA ARG A 217 -24.75 -1.43 4.93
C ARG A 217 -25.59 -2.33 4.02
N SER A 218 -25.43 -2.22 2.70
CA SER A 218 -26.10 -3.11 1.77
C SER A 218 -25.41 -4.47 1.77
N VAL A 219 -26.11 -5.52 2.23
CA VAL A 219 -25.61 -6.91 2.26
C VAL A 219 -25.24 -7.47 0.88
N SER A 220 -25.74 -6.87 -0.20
CA SER A 220 -25.39 -7.25 -1.57
C SER A 220 -24.10 -6.59 -2.06
N SER A 221 -23.59 -5.59 -1.34
CA SER A 221 -22.36 -4.89 -1.67
C SER A 221 -21.15 -5.71 -1.25
N GLN A 222 -20.14 -5.76 -2.10
CA GLN A 222 -18.84 -6.36 -1.76
C GLN A 222 -18.11 -5.60 -0.64
N TRP A 223 -18.57 -4.39 -0.32
CA TRP A 223 -18.01 -3.51 0.71
C TRP A 223 -18.80 -3.56 2.04
N TYR A 224 -19.77 -4.48 2.15
CA TYR A 224 -20.66 -4.58 3.31
C TYR A 224 -19.90 -4.80 4.63
N VAL A 225 -20.29 -4.03 5.65
CA VAL A 225 -19.86 -4.21 7.04
C VAL A 225 -21.07 -4.20 7.96
N SER A 226 -21.17 -5.21 8.83
CA SER A 226 -22.29 -5.35 9.77
C SER A 226 -22.19 -4.36 10.94
N ARG A 227 -23.31 -4.11 11.62
CA ARG A 227 -23.31 -3.27 12.84
C ARG A 227 -22.51 -3.91 13.97
N ASP A 228 -22.49 -5.24 14.04
CA ASP A 228 -21.74 -5.98 15.05
C ASP A 228 -20.22 -5.81 14.90
N GLN A 229 -19.73 -5.63 13.66
CA GLN A 229 -18.31 -5.36 13.40
C GLN A 229 -17.96 -3.88 13.58
N PHE A 230 -18.85 -2.98 13.19
CA PHE A 230 -18.65 -1.54 13.33
C PHE A 230 -20.00 -0.86 13.52
N GLU A 231 -20.23 -0.32 14.71
CA GLU A 231 -21.52 0.30 15.08
C GLU A 231 -21.75 1.66 14.40
N GLY A 232 -20.66 2.38 14.07
CA GLY A 232 -20.72 3.75 13.55
C GLY A 232 -21.29 3.85 12.13
N GLU A 233 -21.96 4.96 11.81
CA GLU A 233 -22.51 5.21 10.47
C GLU A 233 -21.45 5.66 9.45
N LYS A 234 -20.34 6.18 9.95
CA LYS A 234 -19.21 6.68 9.15
C LYS A 234 -17.91 6.19 9.75
N TYR A 235 -16.96 5.82 8.91
CA TYR A 235 -15.61 5.51 9.35
C TYR A 235 -14.88 6.76 9.85
N PRO A 236 -13.92 6.63 10.79
CA PRO A 236 -12.93 7.67 11.01
C PRO A 236 -12.14 7.88 9.71
N ASN A 237 -11.39 8.98 9.60
CA ASN A 237 -10.55 9.18 8.43
C ASN A 237 -9.55 8.03 8.27
N PHE A 238 -9.38 7.54 7.04
CA PHE A 238 -8.47 6.44 6.76
C PHE A 238 -7.77 6.61 5.40
N CYS A 239 -6.62 5.96 5.26
CA CYS A 239 -5.90 5.94 4.00
C CYS A 239 -6.59 5.06 2.97
N SER A 240 -6.64 5.53 1.72
CA SER A 240 -7.06 4.72 0.58
C SER A 240 -6.24 3.43 0.48
N GLY A 241 -6.93 2.34 0.17
CA GLY A 241 -6.35 0.99 0.09
C GLY A 241 -5.14 0.87 -0.83
N PRO A 242 -5.18 1.36 -2.10
CA PRO A 242 -4.18 1.04 -3.12
C PRO A 242 -2.73 1.31 -2.74
N ALA A 243 -2.44 2.42 -2.04
CA ALA A 243 -1.10 2.76 -1.61
C ALA A 243 -1.08 3.72 -0.42
N TYR A 244 -0.11 3.51 0.48
CA TYR A 244 0.28 4.48 1.50
C TYR A 244 1.75 4.34 1.84
N VAL A 245 2.38 5.46 2.19
CA VAL A 245 3.75 5.50 2.71
C VAL A 245 3.72 5.76 4.20
N ILE A 246 4.55 5.05 4.95
CA ILE A 246 4.60 5.16 6.41
C ILE A 246 6.04 5.29 6.91
N THR A 247 6.21 6.11 7.93
CA THR A 247 7.47 6.20 8.70
C THR A 247 7.58 5.04 9.67
N ARG A 248 8.82 4.65 10.01
CA ARG A 248 9.05 3.60 11.03
C ARG A 248 8.38 3.91 12.37
N ARG A 249 8.38 5.19 12.77
CA ARG A 249 7.78 5.62 14.05
C ARG A 249 6.26 5.46 14.04
N ALA A 250 5.59 5.87 12.96
CA ALA A 250 4.15 5.64 12.80
C ALA A 250 3.81 4.14 12.80
N ALA A 251 4.56 3.32 12.05
CA ALA A 251 4.31 1.88 11.99
C ALA A 251 4.38 1.24 13.40
N LYS A 252 5.36 1.62 14.20
CA LYS A 252 5.48 1.16 15.60
C LYS A 252 4.29 1.58 16.46
N GLN A 253 3.91 2.86 16.41
CA GLN A 253 2.78 3.36 17.20
C GLN A 253 1.46 2.69 16.82
N ILE A 254 1.22 2.44 15.53
CA ILE A 254 0.02 1.72 15.06
C ILE A 254 0.03 0.31 15.63
N LEU A 255 1.13 -0.44 15.47
CA LEU A 255 1.27 -1.82 15.99
C LEU A 255 1.01 -1.88 17.50
N ASP A 256 1.59 -0.95 18.26
CA ASP A 256 1.41 -0.85 19.71
C ASP A 256 -0.06 -0.64 20.11
N LYS A 257 -0.93 -0.18 19.20
CA LYS A 257 -2.36 0.02 19.42
C LYS A 257 -3.26 -1.03 18.77
N THR A 258 -2.75 -1.86 17.86
CA THR A 258 -3.59 -2.84 17.11
C THR A 258 -4.40 -3.75 18.01
N HIS A 259 -3.85 -4.22 19.13
CA HIS A 259 -4.53 -5.10 20.10
C HIS A 259 -5.76 -4.47 20.76
N MET A 260 -5.92 -3.15 20.67
CA MET A 260 -7.08 -2.43 21.20
C MET A 260 -8.30 -2.45 20.27
N PHE A 261 -8.14 -2.88 19.02
CA PHE A 261 -9.18 -2.83 18.00
C PHE A 261 -9.50 -4.23 17.46
N PRO A 262 -10.78 -4.62 17.34
CA PRO A 262 -11.18 -5.83 16.64
C PRO A 262 -10.94 -5.69 15.13
N ASP A 263 -10.81 -6.83 14.44
CA ASP A 263 -10.64 -6.82 12.99
C ASP A 263 -11.98 -6.50 12.31
N ILE A 264 -12.01 -5.44 11.50
CA ILE A 264 -13.16 -5.14 10.65
C ILE A 264 -12.96 -5.86 9.33
N GLN A 265 -13.71 -6.94 9.12
CA GLN A 265 -13.68 -7.69 7.87
C GLN A 265 -14.76 -7.16 6.94
N VAL A 266 -14.37 -6.82 5.72
CA VAL A 266 -15.30 -6.49 4.65
C VAL A 266 -15.74 -7.80 3.98
N TYR A 267 -17.04 -8.10 4.02
CA TYR A 267 -17.56 -9.36 3.48
C TYR A 267 -17.67 -9.29 1.95
N ASN A 268 -16.80 -10.03 1.28
CA ASN A 268 -16.92 -10.24 -0.15
C ASN A 268 -17.73 -11.51 -0.42
N PHE A 269 -19.04 -11.38 -0.67
CA PHE A 269 -19.91 -12.52 -0.98
C PHE A 269 -19.85 -12.95 -2.46
N ASN A 270 -19.28 -12.15 -3.39
CA ASN A 270 -19.51 -12.35 -4.83
C ASN A 270 -18.34 -12.05 -5.78
N SER A 271 -17.09 -11.87 -5.35
CA SER A 271 -15.97 -11.72 -6.31
C SER A 271 -15.07 -12.96 -6.34
N PRO A 272 -15.03 -13.70 -7.47
CA PRO A 272 -14.00 -14.70 -7.73
C PRO A 272 -12.61 -14.10 -8.01
N SER A 273 -12.45 -12.78 -7.99
CA SER A 273 -11.23 -12.13 -8.50
C SER A 273 -11.10 -10.68 -8.01
N ALA A 274 -10.78 -10.49 -6.73
CA ALA A 274 -9.96 -9.36 -6.32
C ALA A 274 -8.52 -9.86 -6.20
N PHE A 275 -7.98 -10.23 -7.37
CA PHE A 275 -6.61 -10.65 -7.62
C PHE A 275 -6.19 -9.98 -8.92
#